data_AF-A0A914YGP6-F1
#
_entry.id   AF-A0A914YGP6-F1
#
_cell.length_a   1.000
_cell.length_b   1.000
_cell.length_c   1.000
_cell.angle_alpha   90.00
_cell.angle_beta   90.00
_cell.angle_gamma   90.00
#
_symmetry.space_group_name_H-M   'P 1'
#
loop_
_entity.id
_entity.type
_entity.pdbx_description
1 polymer ?
#
loop_
_entity_poly.entity_id
_entity_poly.type
_entity_poly.pdbx_seq_one_letter_code
_entity_poly.pdbx_strand_id
1 'polypeptide(L)'
;MCEGRKSRLQETSDLFKFMNMVRDLLLWMDEVKREMTSHERPRDVSGVELLMNNHQSLKAEIDTREENFHACITLGRNLLDARHYASAEIEKKLIKLTTERAEMMHRWEDRWEYLRLSKF
;
A
#
# COMPACT_ATOMS: atom_id res chain seq x y z
N MET A 1 2.65 41.10 -7.25
CA MET A 1 3.40 40.35 -6.20
C MET A 1 2.60 39.22 -5.53
N CYS A 2 1.44 38.78 -6.07
CA CYS A 2 0.62 37.72 -5.43
C CYS A 2 0.80 36.31 -6.02
N GLU A 3 1.48 36.15 -7.16
CA GLU A 3 1.61 34.86 -7.85
C GLU A 3 2.64 33.93 -7.19
N GLY A 4 3.81 34.45 -6.79
CA GLY A 4 4.84 33.64 -6.12
C GLY A 4 4.42 33.09 -4.76
N ARG A 5 3.50 33.76 -4.05
CA ARG A 5 2.97 33.28 -2.78
C ARG A 5 1.93 32.17 -2.97
N LYS A 6 1.11 32.26 -4.02
CA LYS A 6 0.13 31.21 -4.37
C LYS A 6 0.82 29.92 -4.84
N SER A 7 1.90 30.02 -5.63
CA SER A 7 2.66 28.84 -6.09
C SER A 7 3.25 28.04 -4.93
N ARG A 8 3.95 28.72 -4.00
CA ARG A 8 4.58 28.06 -2.84
C ARG A 8 3.59 27.43 -1.87
N LEU A 9 2.41 28.02 -1.72
CA LEU A 9 1.32 27.46 -0.92
C LEU A 9 0.77 26.17 -1.55
N GLN A 10 0.59 26.15 -2.87
CA GLN A 10 0.12 24.98 -3.60
C GLN A 10 1.14 23.83 -3.54
N GLU A 11 2.41 24.12 -3.80
CA GLU A 11 3.54 23.17 -3.68
C GLU A 11 3.58 22.51 -2.29
N THR A 12 3.45 23.32 -1.24
CA THR A 12 3.42 22.85 0.14
C THR A 12 2.19 21.96 0.41
N SER A 13 1.01 22.37 -0.08
CA SER A 13 -0.24 21.62 0.07
C SER A 13 -0.15 20.24 -0.59
N ASP A 14 0.34 20.18 -1.83
CA ASP A 14 0.45 18.92 -2.57
C ASP A 14 1.50 17.99 -1.95
N LEU A 15 2.60 18.54 -1.42
CA LEU A 15 3.57 17.77 -0.65
C LEU A 15 2.93 17.15 0.60
N PHE A 16 2.16 17.92 1.39
CA PHE A 16 1.49 17.39 2.58
C PHE A 16 0.45 16.33 2.23
N LYS A 17 -0.32 16.54 1.16
CA LYS A 17 -1.27 15.56 0.65
C LYS A 17 -0.57 14.25 0.29
N PHE A 18 0.53 14.31 -0.46
CA PHE A 18 1.34 13.15 -0.80
C PHE A 18 1.87 12.43 0.45
N MET A 19 2.45 13.17 1.41
CA MET A 19 2.99 12.57 2.63
C MET A 19 1.93 11.86 3.46
N ASN A 20 0.72 12.43 3.55
CA ASN A 20 -0.40 11.81 4.23
C ASN A 20 -0.83 10.52 3.51
N MET A 21 -1.00 10.56 2.18
CA MET A 21 -1.36 9.37 1.40
C MET A 21 -0.34 8.23 1.58
N VAL A 22 0.96 8.55 1.57
CA VAL A 22 2.02 7.54 1.81
C VAL A 22 1.90 6.96 3.21
N ARG A 23 1.78 7.79 4.24
CA ARG A 23 1.68 7.30 5.63
C ARG A 23 0.47 6.39 5.80
N ASP A 24 -0.68 6.81 5.31
CA ASP A 24 -1.95 6.09 5.51
C ASP A 24 -1.92 4.74 4.78
N LEU A 25 -1.34 4.69 3.57
CA LEU A 25 -1.13 3.43 2.84
C LEU A 25 -0.12 2.51 3.53
N LEU A 26 0.98 3.04 4.07
CA LEU A 26 1.96 2.23 4.80
C LEU A 26 1.35 1.59 6.06
N LEU A 27 0.59 2.36 6.84
CA LEU A 27 -0.09 1.85 8.03
C LEU A 27 -1.11 0.76 7.68
N TRP A 28 -1.90 0.99 6.63
CA TRP A 28 -2.85 -0.01 6.15
C TRP A 28 -2.15 -1.28 5.66
N MET A 29 -1.03 -1.17 4.94
CA MET A 29 -0.26 -2.37 4.55
C MET A 29 0.29 -3.14 5.75
N ASP A 30 0.70 -2.46 6.82
CA ASP A 30 1.11 -3.10 8.07
C ASP A 30 -0.05 -3.80 8.79
N GLU A 31 -1.27 -3.27 8.70
CA GLU A 31 -2.50 -3.94 9.13
C GLU A 31 -2.76 -5.22 8.34
N VAL A 32 -2.80 -5.13 7.01
CA VAL A 32 -3.01 -6.29 6.12
C VAL A 32 -1.96 -7.37 6.37
N LYS A 33 -0.67 -7.02 6.44
CA LYS A 33 0.42 -7.96 6.74
C LYS A 33 0.24 -8.68 8.08
N ARG A 34 -0.31 -8.00 9.10
CA ARG A 34 -0.59 -8.59 10.42
C ARG A 34 -1.81 -9.51 10.39
N GLU A 35 -2.85 -9.15 9.65
CA GLU A 35 -4.02 -10.02 9.47
C GLU A 35 -3.68 -11.29 8.68
N MET A 36 -2.70 -11.21 7.76
CA MET A 36 -2.19 -12.38 7.07
C MET A 36 -1.60 -13.42 8.03
N THR A 37 -0.92 -13.00 9.10
CA THR A 37 -0.22 -13.90 10.04
C THR A 37 -1.06 -14.30 11.26
N SER A 38 -2.07 -13.50 11.65
CA SER A 38 -2.86 -13.77 12.87
C SER A 38 -3.74 -15.02 12.79
N HIS A 39 -3.98 -15.56 11.59
CA HIS A 39 -4.89 -16.68 11.35
C HIS A 39 -4.16 -18.05 11.18
N GLU A 40 -2.96 -18.22 11.73
CA GLU A 40 -2.08 -19.37 11.44
C GLU A 40 -2.40 -20.72 12.12
N ARG A 41 -3.43 -20.84 12.98
CA ARG A 41 -3.72 -22.13 13.66
C ARG A 41 -5.07 -22.76 13.26
N PRO A 42 -5.14 -23.45 12.11
CA PRO A 42 -6.23 -24.39 11.84
C PRO A 42 -6.03 -25.67 12.66
N ARG A 43 -7.10 -26.17 13.31
CA ARG A 43 -7.11 -27.47 14.03
C ARG A 43 -7.70 -28.62 13.19
N ASP A 44 -8.32 -28.32 12.06
CA ASP A 44 -9.00 -29.29 11.18
C ASP A 44 -9.07 -28.80 9.70
N VAL A 45 -9.52 -29.68 8.80
CA VAL A 45 -9.69 -29.41 7.35
C VAL A 45 -10.72 -28.32 7.08
N SER A 46 -11.77 -28.24 7.91
CA SER A 46 -12.75 -27.13 7.91
C SER A 46 -12.06 -25.78 8.17
N GLY A 47 -10.98 -25.78 8.96
CA GLY A 47 -10.11 -24.64 9.18
C GLY A 47 -9.40 -24.17 7.91
N VAL A 48 -8.98 -25.07 7.01
CA VAL A 48 -8.27 -24.67 5.77
C VAL A 48 -9.20 -23.90 4.82
N GLU A 49 -10.44 -24.35 4.63
CA GLU A 49 -11.40 -23.64 3.78
C GLU A 49 -11.76 -22.26 4.35
N LEU A 50 -11.93 -22.15 5.67
CA LEU A 50 -12.12 -20.86 6.33
C LEU A 50 -10.92 -19.92 6.11
N LEU A 51 -9.70 -20.44 6.24
CA LEU A 51 -8.49 -19.66 5.99
C LEU A 51 -8.39 -19.19 4.54
N MET A 52 -8.77 -20.04 3.58
CA MET A 52 -8.80 -19.67 2.17
C MET A 52 -9.82 -18.56 1.91
N ASN A 53 -11.03 -18.68 2.44
CA ASN A 53 -12.07 -17.66 2.30
C ASN A 53 -11.63 -16.32 2.90
N ASN A 54 -11.07 -16.32 4.11
CA ASN A 54 -10.55 -15.11 4.73
C ASN A 54 -9.41 -14.48 3.90
N HIS A 55 -8.55 -15.31 3.30
CA HIS A 55 -7.45 -14.83 2.48
C HIS A 55 -7.92 -14.20 1.16
N GLN A 56 -9.00 -14.73 0.56
CA GLN A 56 -9.65 -14.12 -0.60
C GLN A 56 -10.36 -12.81 -0.24
N SER A 57 -11.00 -12.71 0.93
CA SER A 57 -11.55 -11.45 1.41
C SER A 57 -10.46 -10.37 1.54
N LEU A 58 -9.30 -10.74 2.10
CA LEU A 58 -8.16 -9.83 2.20
C LEU A 58 -7.65 -9.38 0.82
N LYS A 59 -7.71 -10.25 -0.18
CA LYS A 59 -7.37 -9.88 -1.57
C LYS A 59 -8.33 -8.84 -2.13
N ALA A 60 -9.63 -9.02 -1.90
CA ALA A 60 -10.64 -8.06 -2.32
C ALA A 60 -10.39 -6.70 -1.66
N GLU A 61 -10.05 -6.66 -0.37
CA GLU A 61 -9.67 -5.42 0.30
C GLU A 61 -8.43 -4.76 -0.32
N ILE A 62 -7.41 -5.55 -0.67
CA ILE A 62 -6.24 -5.04 -1.39
C ILE A 62 -6.64 -4.43 -2.73
N ASP A 63 -7.49 -5.11 -3.49
CA ASP A 63 -7.96 -4.64 -4.80
C ASP A 63 -8.73 -3.32 -4.70
N THR A 64 -9.53 -3.12 -3.63
CA THR A 64 -10.22 -1.83 -3.42
C THR A 64 -9.26 -0.65 -3.17
N ARG A 65 -8.01 -0.92 -2.77
CA ARG A 65 -7.00 0.13 -2.51
C ARG A 65 -6.11 0.46 -3.70
N GLU A 66 -6.26 -0.25 -4.82
CA GLU A 66 -5.45 -0.02 -6.02
C GLU A 66 -5.55 1.42 -6.53
N GLU A 67 -6.75 2.01 -6.52
CA GLU A 67 -6.95 3.41 -6.92
C GLU A 67 -6.21 4.38 -5.99
N ASN A 68 -6.15 4.11 -4.69
CA ASN A 68 -5.42 4.94 -3.74
C ASN A 68 -3.90 4.89 -3.98
N PHE A 69 -3.35 3.69 -4.26
CA PHE A 69 -1.96 3.55 -4.65
C PHE A 69 -1.66 4.30 -5.93
N HIS A 70 -2.50 4.13 -6.96
CA HIS A 70 -2.35 4.81 -8.23
C HIS A 70 -2.36 6.34 -8.08
N ALA A 71 -3.32 6.87 -7.30
CA ALA A 71 -3.40 8.30 -7.03
C ALA A 71 -2.17 8.82 -6.26
N CYS A 72 -1.68 8.07 -5.27
CA CYS A 72 -0.50 8.44 -4.48
C CYS A 72 0.77 8.48 -5.34
N ILE A 73 0.98 7.43 -6.15
CA ILE A 73 2.14 7.31 -7.04
C ILE A 73 2.10 8.40 -8.11
N THR A 74 0.94 8.66 -8.69
CA THR A 74 0.76 9.70 -9.71
C THR A 74 1.05 11.08 -9.14
N LEU A 75 0.53 11.40 -7.95
CA LEU A 75 0.84 12.67 -7.28
C LEU A 75 2.35 12.82 -7.00
N GLY A 76 3.00 11.76 -6.48
CA GLY A 76 4.44 11.77 -6.25
C GLY A 76 5.25 11.98 -7.52
N ARG A 77 4.89 11.30 -8.62
CA ARG A 77 5.54 11.48 -9.94
C ARG A 77 5.38 12.90 -10.47
N ASN A 78 4.16 13.45 -10.40
CA ASN A 78 3.90 14.83 -10.83
C ASN A 78 4.75 15.84 -10.05
N LEU A 79 4.95 15.64 -8.74
CA LEU A 79 5.83 16.50 -7.93
C LEU A 79 7.30 16.36 -8.34
N LEU A 80 7.75 15.16 -8.70
CA LEU A 80 9.11 14.94 -9.21
C LEU A 80 9.33 15.60 -10.57
N ASP A 81 8.38 15.45 -11.49
CA ASP A 81 8.42 16.04 -12.83
C ASP A 81 8.43 17.57 -12.78
N ALA A 82 7.72 18.15 -11.80
CA ALA A 82 7.74 19.58 -11.51
C ALA A 82 9.04 20.07 -10.83
N ARG A 83 10.01 19.18 -10.58
CA ARG A 83 11.27 19.45 -9.86
C ARG A 83 11.03 20.13 -8.51
N HIS A 84 10.04 19.61 -7.76
CA HIS A 84 9.67 20.13 -6.46
C HIS A 84 10.88 20.22 -5.50
N TYR A 85 10.94 21.23 -4.63
CA TYR A 85 12.10 21.44 -3.74
C TYR A 85 12.39 20.24 -2.81
N ALA A 86 11.41 19.37 -2.58
CA ALA A 86 11.49 18.17 -1.75
C ALA A 86 11.65 16.87 -2.55
N SER A 87 12.07 16.92 -3.83
CA SER A 87 12.15 15.74 -4.71
C SER A 87 12.87 14.54 -4.09
N ALA A 88 13.99 14.75 -3.39
CA ALA A 88 14.74 13.66 -2.75
C ALA A 88 13.90 12.90 -1.70
N GLU A 89 13.11 13.60 -0.89
CA GLU A 89 12.23 12.96 0.10
C GLU A 89 11.02 12.30 -0.57
N ILE A 90 10.46 12.93 -1.63
CA ILE A 90 9.36 12.35 -2.40
C ILE A 90 9.77 11.02 -3.04
N GLU A 91 10.94 10.99 -3.69
CA GLU A 91 11.49 9.78 -4.32
C GLU A 91 11.70 8.67 -3.29
N LYS A 92 12.32 8.98 -2.14
CA LYS A 92 12.50 8.03 -1.04
C LYS A 92 11.17 7.45 -0.56
N LYS A 93 10.12 8.27 -0.44
CA LYS A 93 8.78 7.83 -0.01
C LYS A 93 8.09 6.98 -1.07
N LEU A 94 8.22 7.31 -2.35
CA LEU A 94 7.71 6.50 -3.45
C LEU A 94 8.36 5.12 -3.49
N ILE A 95 9.69 5.07 -3.41
CA ILE A 95 10.44 3.80 -3.36
C ILE A 95 9.91 2.96 -2.20
N LYS A 96 9.89 3.52 -0.98
CA LYS A 96 9.38 2.81 0.20
C LYS A 96 7.96 2.29 -0.02
N LEU A 97 7.03 3.12 -0.49
CA LEU A 97 5.65 2.73 -0.73
C LEU A 97 5.56 1.55 -1.72
N THR A 98 6.28 1.62 -2.83
CA THR A 98 6.26 0.57 -3.87
C THR A 98 6.93 -0.72 -3.43
N THR A 99 8.02 -0.64 -2.67
CA THR A 99 8.69 -1.81 -2.10
C THR A 99 7.79 -2.53 -1.09
N GLU A 100 7.20 -1.80 -0.15
CA GLU A 100 6.30 -2.38 0.86
C GLU A 100 5.06 -3.00 0.22
N ARG A 101 4.53 -2.38 -0.84
CA ARG A 101 3.41 -2.95 -1.61
C ARG A 101 3.80 -4.25 -2.30
N ALA A 102 4.97 -4.29 -2.94
CA ALA A 102 5.46 -5.50 -3.59
C ALA A 102 5.69 -6.63 -2.59
N GLU A 103 6.29 -6.33 -1.42
CA GLU A 103 6.49 -7.31 -0.36
C GLU A 103 5.15 -7.83 0.20
N MET A 104 4.18 -6.95 0.42
CA MET A 104 2.84 -7.35 0.87
C MET A 104 2.17 -8.30 -0.13
N MET A 105 2.24 -8.00 -1.42
CA MET A 105 1.67 -8.86 -2.47
C MET A 105 2.37 -10.21 -2.55
N HIS A 106 3.71 -10.23 -2.49
CA HIS A 106 4.47 -11.47 -2.49
C HIS A 106 4.09 -12.36 -1.30
N ARG A 107 4.00 -11.80 -0.09
CA ARG A 107 3.58 -12.53 1.12
C ARG A 107 2.16 -13.08 0.98
N TRP A 108 1.26 -12.33 0.36
CA TRP A 108 -0.10 -12.80 0.09
C TRP A 108 -0.05 -13.99 -0.87
N GLU A 109 0.69 -13.90 -1.98
CA GLU A 109 0.81 -14.97 -2.99
C GLU A 109 1.41 -16.26 -2.40
N ASP A 110 2.51 -16.15 -1.65
CA ASP A 110 3.16 -17.28 -0.99
C ASP A 110 2.19 -18.02 -0.06
N ARG A 111 1.45 -17.26 0.77
CA ARG A 111 0.47 -17.83 1.70
C ARG A 111 -0.69 -18.48 0.94
N TRP A 112 -1.14 -17.88 -0.15
CA TRP A 112 -2.21 -18.45 -0.98
C TRP A 112 -1.79 -19.75 -1.64
N GLU A 113 -0.56 -19.85 -2.13
CA GLU A 113 0.00 -21.11 -2.64
C GLU A 113 0.07 -22.18 -1.55
N TYR A 114 0.59 -21.85 -0.37
CA TYR A 114 0.64 -22.77 0.76
C TYR A 114 -0.75 -23.31 1.15
N LEU A 115 -1.76 -22.43 1.25
CA LEU A 115 -3.13 -22.83 1.62
C LEU A 115 -3.76 -23.75 0.57
N ARG A 116 -3.51 -23.49 -0.73
CA ARG A 116 -4.00 -24.34 -1.83
C ARG A 116 -3.36 -25.72 -1.83
N LEU A 117 -2.06 -25.80 -1.55
CA LEU A 117 -1.34 -27.09 -1.46
C LEU A 117 -1.77 -27.88 -0.22
N SER A 118 -2.05 -27.20 0.89
CA SER A 118 -2.47 -27.83 2.16
C SER A 118 -3.90 -28.37 2.15
N LYS A 119 -4.66 -28.14 1.06
CA LYS A 119 -6.03 -28.67 0.89
C LYS A 119 -6.05 -30.12 0.39
N PHE A 120 -4.92 -30.65 -0.10
CA PHE A 120 -4.74 -32.01 -0.63
C PHE A 120 -3.91 -32.87 0.33
#